data_AF-A0A4Q5QR08-F1
#
_entry.id   AF-A0A4Q5QR08-F1
#
_cell.length_a   1.000
_cell.length_b   1.000
_cell.length_c   1.000
_cell.angle_alpha   90.00
_cell.angle_beta   90.00
_cell.angle_gamma   90.00
#
_symmetry.space_group_name_H-M   'P 1'
#
loop_
_entity.id
_entity.type
_entity.pdbx_description
1 polymer ?
#
loop_
_entity_poly.entity_id
_entity_poly.type
_entity_poly.pdbx_seq_one_letter_code
_entity_poly.pdbx_strand_id
1 'polypeptide(L)' 'MKLQFAMDTLTTAAALELAAAAAPHVDILELGTPLIKSEGVSAITAIKDAHPDKVVFADLKTMDAGE' A
#
# COMPACT_ATOMS: atom_id res chain seq x y z
N MET A 1 3.37 11.00 16.90
CA MET A 1 2.95 11.35 15.53
C MET A 1 3.37 10.19 14.62
N LYS A 2 2.50 9.72 13.72
CA LYS A 2 2.85 8.68 12.74
C LYS A 2 2.94 9.29 11.34
N LEU A 3 3.89 8.85 10.52
CA LEU A 3 4.05 9.26 9.13
C LEU A 3 3.53 8.19 8.18
N GLN A 4 2.68 8.60 7.24
CA GLN A 4 2.10 7.75 6.19
C GLN A 4 2.63 8.19 4.83
N PHE A 5 3.00 7.22 3.99
CA PHE A 5 3.42 7.46 2.61
C PHE A 5 2.51 6.72 1.63
N ALA A 6 1.85 7.49 0.78
CA ALA A 6 0.98 6.97 -0.28
C ALA A 6 1.80 6.66 -1.53
N MET A 7 1.70 5.41 -2.00
CA MET A 7 2.37 4.93 -3.21
C MET A 7 1.38 4.82 -4.36
N ASP A 8 1.32 5.84 -5.20
CA ASP A 8 0.50 5.89 -6.40
C ASP A 8 1.25 5.33 -7.62
N THR A 9 1.38 4.00 -7.66
CA THR A 9 2.02 3.27 -8.78
C THR A 9 1.00 2.40 -9.51
N LEU A 10 1.37 1.84 -10.66
CA LEU A 10 0.49 0.97 -11.45
C LEU A 10 0.86 -0.52 -11.37
N THR A 11 2.00 -0.87 -10.78
CA THR A 11 2.46 -2.27 -10.70
C THR A 11 2.97 -2.59 -9.30
N THR A 12 2.79 -3.84 -8.88
CA THR A 12 3.28 -4.30 -7.57
C THR A 12 4.80 -4.19 -7.46
N ALA A 13 5.54 -4.40 -8.56
CA ALA A 13 7.00 -4.25 -8.57
C ALA A 13 7.47 -2.82 -8.24
N ALA A 14 6.88 -1.81 -8.88
CA ALA A 14 7.19 -0.41 -8.59
C ALA A 14 6.79 -0.03 -7.15
N ALA A 15 5.67 -0.56 -6.65
CA ALA A 15 5.25 -0.34 -5.26
C ALA A 15 6.26 -0.92 -4.27
N LEU A 16 6.80 -2.11 -4.53
CA LEU A 16 7.82 -2.75 -3.68
C LEU A 16 9.13 -1.96 -3.63
N GLU A 17 9.57 -1.39 -4.76
CA GLU A 17 10.75 -0.53 -4.81
C GLU A 17 10.56 0.73 -3.95
N LEU A 18 9.42 1.40 -4.08
CA LEU A 18 9.09 2.57 -3.27
C LEU A 18 8.95 2.21 -1.79
N ALA A 19 8.30 1.09 -1.47
CA ALA A 19 8.12 0.61 -0.11
C ALA A 19 9.45 0.32 0.56
N ALA A 20 10.39 -0.33 -0.14
CA ALA A 20 11.73 -0.60 0.37
C ALA A 20 12.50 0.69 0.70
N ALA A 21 12.40 1.72 -0.15
CA ALA A 21 13.04 3.00 0.09
C ALA A 21 12.38 3.81 1.22
N ALA A 22 11.05 3.75 1.34
CA ALA A 22 10.29 4.55 2.30
C ALA A 22 10.21 3.91 3.69
N ALA A 23 10.20 2.57 3.78
CA ALA A 23 9.96 1.83 5.02
C ALA A 23 10.85 2.27 6.21
N PRO A 24 12.14 2.60 6.08
CA PRO A 24 12.94 3.08 7.21
C PRO A 24 12.47 4.42 7.81
N HIS A 25 11.65 5.18 7.08
CA HIS A 25 11.31 6.57 7.40
C HIS A 25 9.83 6.78 7.76
N VAL A 26 8.97 5.79 7.50
CA VAL A 26 7.51 5.92 7.65
C VAL A 26 6.94 4.80 8.51
N ASP A 27 5.80 5.07 9.14
CA ASP A 27 5.09 4.08 9.97
C ASP A 27 4.08 3.28 9.16
N ILE A 28 3.49 3.92 8.15
CA ILE A 28 2.38 3.39 7.35
C ILE A 28 2.74 3.47 5.87
N LEU A 29 2.61 2.34 5.18
CA LEU A 29 2.68 2.24 3.73
C LEU A 29 1.26 2.19 3.19
N GLU A 30 0.83 3.26 2.51
CA GLU A 30 -0.46 3.31 1.85
C GLU A 30 -0.32 2.85 0.39
N LEU A 31 -1.12 1.86 0.00
CA LEU A 31 -1.29 1.45 -1.39
C LEU A 31 -2.35 2.35 -1.99
N GLY A 32 -1.92 3.30 -2.81
CA GLY A 32 -2.78 4.31 -3.40
C GLY A 32 -3.79 3.73 -4.38
N THR A 33 -4.82 4.51 -4.71
CA THR A 33 -5.90 4.10 -5.62
C THR A 33 -5.42 3.51 -6.95
N PRO A 34 -4.44 4.09 -7.67
CA PRO A 34 -3.99 3.53 -8.95
C PRO A 34 -3.47 2.09 -8.82
N LEU A 35 -2.72 1.80 -7.76
CA LEU A 35 -2.15 0.49 -7.51
C LEU A 35 -3.25 -0.53 -7.19
N ILE A 36 -4.15 -0.16 -6.29
CA ILE A 36 -5.28 -1.00 -5.88
C ILE A 36 -6.22 -1.29 -7.05
N LYS A 37 -6.45 -0.34 -7.95
CA LYS A 37 -7.30 -0.55 -9.14
C LYS A 37 -6.62 -1.37 -10.23
N SER A 38 -5.29 -1.30 -10.33
CA SER A 38 -4.51 -2.05 -11.33
C SER A 38 -4.28 -3.50 -10.92
N GLU A 39 -3.80 -3.71 -9.68
CA GLU A 39 -3.30 -5.02 -9.21
C GLU A 39 -4.29 -5.72 -8.27
N GLY A 40 -5.25 -4.98 -7.71
CA GLY A 40 -6.21 -5.52 -6.75
C GLY A 40 -5.58 -5.85 -5.39
N VAL A 41 -6.17 -6.83 -4.71
CA VAL A 41 -5.80 -7.19 -3.34
C VAL A 41 -4.47 -7.95 -3.23
N SER A 42 -3.94 -8.51 -4.33
CA SER A 42 -2.65 -9.22 -4.33
C SER A 42 -1.48 -8.30 -3.95
N ALA A 43 -1.55 -7.03 -4.34
CA ALA A 43 -0.55 -6.02 -3.97
C ALA A 43 -0.47 -5.82 -2.45
N ILE A 44 -1.60 -5.96 -1.73
CA ILE A 44 -1.63 -5.85 -0.26
C ILE A 44 -0.79 -6.97 0.37
N THR A 45 -1.00 -8.21 -0.08
CA THR A 45 -0.25 -9.38 0.39
C THR A 45 1.24 -9.21 0.10
N ALA A 46 1.61 -8.84 -1.13
CA ALA A 46 3.01 -8.66 -1.52
C ALA A 46 3.73 -7.60 -0.67
N ILE A 47 3.10 -6.45 -0.44
CA ILE A 47 3.68 -5.38 0.40
C ILE A 47 3.77 -5.83 1.87
N LYS A 48 2.75 -6.56 2.37
CA LYS A 48 2.76 -7.05 3.75
C LYS A 48 3.84 -8.11 3.99
N ASP A 49 4.05 -9.00 3.03
CA ASP A 49 5.10 -10.03 3.10
C ASP A 49 6.50 -9.41 3.04
N ALA A 50 6.69 -8.36 2.23
CA ALA A 50 7.95 -7.63 2.13
C ALA A 50 8.24 -6.75 3.37
N HIS A 51 7.20 -6.22 4.01
CA HIS A 51 7.30 -5.32 5.16
C HIS A 51 6.38 -5.78 6.31
N PRO A 52 6.67 -6.93 6.95
CA PRO A 52 5.82 -7.51 7.98
C PRO A 52 5.64 -6.60 9.19
N ASP A 53 6.62 -5.74 9.47
CA ASP A 53 6.61 -4.82 10.62
C ASP A 53 5.83 -3.52 10.34
N LYS A 54 5.40 -3.27 9.10
CA LYS A 54 4.68 -2.06 8.71
C LYS A 54 3.17 -2.24 8.78
N VAL A 55 2.49 -1.13 9.08
CA VAL A 55 1.06 -1.01 8.82
C VAL A 55 0.89 -0.79 7.33
N VAL A 56 0.08 -1.63 6.71
CA VAL A 56 -0.28 -1.54 5.30
C VAL A 56 -1.70 -1.00 5.22
N PHE A 57 -1.87 0.15 4.56
CA PHE A 57 -3.16 0.82 4.40
C PHE A 57 -3.60 0.71 2.94
N ALA A 58 -4.68 -0.01 2.66
CA ALA A 58 -5.19 -0.16 1.31
C ALA A 58 -6.27 0.88 1.02
N ASP A 59 -6.00 1.83 0.13
CA ASP A 59 -6.93 2.88 -0.29
C ASP A 59 -7.94 2.35 -1.33
N LEU A 60 -8.78 1.40 -0.87
CA LEU A 60 -9.80 0.74 -1.70
C LEU A 60 -10.90 1.70 -2.15
N LYS A 61 -11.12 2.77 -1.37
CA LYS A 61 -12.26 3.68 -1.51
C LYS A 61 -13.59 2.92 -1.60
N THR A 62 -13.75 1.88 -0.77
CA THR A 62 -15.00 1.13 -0.70
C THR A 62 -16.10 2.08 -0.25
N MET A 63 -17.03 2.34 -1.16
CA MET A 63 -18.22 3.15 -0.93
C MET A 63 -19.40 2.31 -1.40
N ASP A 64 -19.90 1.47 -0.49
CA ASP A 64 -21.00 0.54 -0.72
C ASP A 64 -22.04 0.68 0.40
N ALA A 65 -23.20 0.03 0.28
CA ALA A 65 -24.32 0.14 1.21
C ALA A 65 -24.02 -0.39 2.62
N GLY A 66 -22.96 -1.19 2.80
CA GLY A 66 -22.48 -1.64 4.11
C GLY A 66 -23.39 -2.65 4.82
N GLU A 67 -24.15 -3.44 4.06
CA GLU A 67 -24.92 -4.59 4.58
C GLU A 67 -24.03 -5.68 5.22
#